data_AF-A0A2M9YRH1-F1
#
_entry.id   AF-A0A2M9YRH1-F1
#
_cell.length_a   1.000
_cell.length_b   1.000
_cell.length_c   1.000
_cell.angle_alpha   90.00
_cell.angle_beta   90.00
_cell.angle_gamma   90.00
#
_symmetry.space_group_name_H-M   'P 1'
#
loop_
_entity.id
_entity.type
_entity.pdbx_description
1 polymer ?
#
loop_
_entity_poly.entity_id
_entity_poly.type
_entity_poly.pdbx_seq_one_letter_code
_entity_poly.pdbx_strand_id
1 'polypeptide(L)'
;MLRIVSAFILILVLILLCPYCAQIPNPVFDQVSPSSEGKPNPFRYPNISLLSKSLREITKNKKKLTQVFYVSEIFDSHFYLYWENQKTIHILQPIENESETNYTDSIRFPTGSSRIEINENVVPSLEEVGSSTFLIHRNFLNSILEKCRKGILIRI
;
A
#
# COMPACT_ATOMS: atom_id res chain seq x y z
N MET A 1 48.79 33.99 -46.39
CA MET A 1 47.81 34.35 -45.34
C MET A 1 46.40 34.13 -45.87
N LEU A 2 45.89 32.91 -45.74
CA LEU A 2 44.54 32.53 -46.13
C LEU A 2 44.22 31.25 -45.35
N ARG A 3 42.96 31.09 -44.89
CA ARG A 3 42.37 29.90 -44.23
C ARG A 3 42.34 29.85 -42.69
N ILE A 4 42.11 30.98 -42.01
CA ILE A 4 41.67 30.97 -40.58
C ILE A 4 40.20 31.43 -40.42
N VAL A 5 39.50 31.76 -41.51
CA VAL A 5 38.11 32.29 -41.43
C VAL A 5 37.03 31.19 -41.60
N SER A 6 37.42 29.93 -41.80
CA SER A 6 36.48 28.86 -42.19
C SER A 6 35.96 27.97 -41.05
N ALA A 7 36.25 28.29 -39.78
CA ALA A 7 35.78 27.48 -38.64
C ALA A 7 34.70 28.18 -37.79
N PHE A 8 34.53 29.50 -37.92
CA PHE A 8 33.59 30.26 -37.07
C PHE A 8 32.17 30.40 -37.66
N ILE A 9 31.97 30.08 -38.95
CA ILE A 9 30.65 30.18 -39.60
C ILE A 9 29.82 28.90 -39.38
N LEU A 10 30.47 27.77 -39.07
CA LEU A 10 29.78 26.47 -38.96
C LEU A 10 29.13 26.22 -37.58
N ILE A 11 29.54 26.97 -36.54
CA ILE A 11 28.96 26.87 -35.19
C ILE A 11 27.73 27.79 -35.05
N LEU A 12 27.62 28.84 -35.87
CA LEU A 12 26.50 29.79 -35.80
C LEU A 12 25.21 29.28 -36.48
N VAL A 13 25.32 28.27 -37.36
CA VAL A 13 24.16 27.72 -38.09
C VAL A 13 23.45 26.59 -37.32
N LEU A 14 24.09 25.98 -36.32
CA LEU A 14 23.46 24.91 -35.52
C LEU A 14 22.53 25.43 -34.40
N ILE A 15 22.59 26.72 -34.07
CA ILE A 15 21.76 27.34 -33.01
C ILE A 15 20.44 27.91 -33.57
N LEU A 16 20.30 28.02 -34.89
CA LEU A 16 19.14 28.61 -35.57
C LEU A 16 18.08 27.60 -36.05
N LEU A 17 18.20 26.32 -35.71
CA LEU A 17 17.27 25.24 -36.11
C LEU A 17 16.42 24.64 -34.98
N CYS A 18 16.27 25.34 -33.84
CA CYS A 18 15.29 24.94 -32.82
C CYS A 18 14.29 26.05 -32.49
N PRO A 19 13.22 26.20 -33.28
CA PRO A 19 11.99 26.77 -32.77
C PRO A 19 10.89 25.72 -32.84
N TYR A 20 11.03 24.61 -32.12
CA TYR A 20 9.88 23.81 -31.67
C TYR A 20 10.24 23.16 -30.34
N CYS A 21 10.16 23.96 -29.28
CA CYS A 21 9.62 23.43 -28.03
C CYS A 21 8.22 22.92 -28.38
N ALA A 22 8.12 21.65 -28.78
CA ALA A 22 6.86 20.95 -28.71
C ALA A 22 6.46 20.99 -27.23
N GLN A 23 5.50 21.86 -26.92
CA GLN A 23 4.74 21.80 -25.68
C GLN A 23 4.32 20.35 -25.51
N ILE A 24 4.92 19.66 -24.55
CA ILE A 24 4.31 18.48 -23.97
C ILE A 24 2.95 19.02 -23.49
N PRO A 25 1.81 18.61 -24.05
CA PRO A 25 0.55 18.94 -23.41
C PRO A 25 0.67 18.36 -22.01
N ASN A 26 0.67 19.24 -21.01
CA ASN A 26 0.46 18.80 -19.63
C ASN A 26 -0.72 17.84 -19.69
N PRO A 27 -0.64 16.62 -19.12
CA PRO A 27 -1.82 15.81 -18.98
C PRO A 27 -2.85 16.72 -18.32
N VAL A 28 -3.99 16.90 -19.00
CA VAL A 28 -5.18 17.50 -18.40
C VAL A 28 -5.57 16.50 -17.31
N PHE A 29 -4.95 16.65 -16.14
CA PHE A 29 -5.61 16.28 -14.92
C PHE A 29 -6.81 17.20 -14.89
N ASP A 30 -7.97 16.62 -15.22
CA ASP A 30 -9.24 17.21 -14.89
C ASP A 30 -9.08 17.82 -13.51
N GLN A 31 -9.26 19.14 -13.44
CA GLN A 31 -9.58 19.78 -12.18
C GLN A 31 -10.88 19.13 -11.73
N VAL A 32 -10.75 18.03 -11.01
CA VAL A 32 -11.80 17.57 -10.12
C VAL A 32 -12.04 18.76 -9.22
N SER A 33 -13.14 19.46 -9.48
CA SER A 33 -13.71 20.47 -8.60
C SER A 33 -13.49 20.02 -7.16
N PRO A 34 -13.10 20.88 -6.21
CA PRO A 34 -13.07 20.51 -4.82
C PRO A 34 -14.50 20.19 -4.38
N SER A 35 -14.87 18.93 -4.57
CA SER A 35 -16.16 18.38 -4.22
C SER A 35 -16.12 18.18 -2.72
N SER A 36 -16.79 19.12 -2.04
CA SER A 36 -17.28 19.00 -0.68
C SER A 36 -16.18 18.83 0.36
N GLU A 37 -16.08 19.82 1.25
CA GLU A 37 -15.57 19.63 2.60
C GLU A 37 -16.18 18.37 3.22
N GLY A 38 -15.45 17.25 3.11
CA GLY A 38 -15.84 16.00 3.72
C GLY A 38 -15.61 16.14 5.21
N LYS A 39 -16.70 16.18 5.98
CA LYS A 39 -16.65 15.86 7.41
C LYS A 39 -15.76 14.62 7.59
N PRO A 40 -14.85 14.57 8.57
CA PRO A 40 -13.99 13.40 8.76
C PRO A 40 -14.87 12.16 8.84
N ASN A 41 -14.65 11.26 7.88
CA ASN A 41 -15.40 10.01 7.76
C ASN A 41 -15.31 9.31 9.13
N PRO A 42 -16.43 8.96 9.79
CA PRO A 42 -16.35 8.25 11.05
C PRO A 42 -15.51 6.99 10.83
N PHE A 43 -14.55 6.77 11.72
CA PHE A 43 -13.67 5.61 11.69
C PHE A 43 -14.49 4.34 11.44
N ARG A 44 -14.32 3.74 10.25
CA ARG A 44 -15.10 2.58 9.81
C ARG A 44 -14.25 1.33 10.01
N TYR A 45 -14.83 0.31 10.63
CA TYR A 45 -14.17 -0.97 10.90
C TYR A 45 -14.86 -2.10 10.13
N PRO A 46 -14.17 -3.21 9.84
CA PRO A 46 -14.81 -4.40 9.30
C PRO A 46 -15.80 -4.99 10.31
N ASN A 47 -16.68 -5.89 9.86
CA ASN A 47 -17.58 -6.62 10.76
C ASN A 47 -16.76 -7.48 11.75
N ILE A 48 -16.56 -6.95 12.96
CA ILE A 48 -15.70 -7.56 13.99
C ILE A 48 -16.27 -8.89 14.51
N SER A 49 -17.59 -9.04 14.52
CA SER A 49 -18.22 -10.31 14.92
C SER A 49 -17.85 -11.42 13.93
N LEU A 50 -17.97 -11.13 12.63
CA LEU A 50 -17.61 -12.05 11.55
C LEU A 50 -16.11 -12.38 11.59
N LEU A 51 -15.26 -11.35 11.68
CA LEU A 51 -13.81 -11.50 11.77
C LEU A 51 -13.44 -12.36 12.98
N SER A 52 -13.99 -12.08 14.16
CA SER A 52 -13.71 -12.86 15.38
C SER A 52 -14.09 -14.33 15.24
N LYS A 53 -15.19 -14.65 14.55
CA LYS A 53 -15.59 -16.04 14.27
C LYS A 53 -14.55 -16.73 13.39
N SER A 54 -14.15 -16.10 12.28
CA SER A 54 -13.10 -16.64 11.40
C SER A 54 -11.77 -16.80 12.13
N LEU A 55 -11.39 -15.83 12.95
CA LEU A 55 -10.17 -15.90 13.77
C LEU A 55 -10.22 -17.09 14.75
N ARG A 56 -11.37 -17.39 15.38
CA ARG A 56 -11.49 -18.57 16.25
C ARG A 56 -11.34 -19.88 15.48
N GLU A 57 -11.87 -19.94 14.26
CA GLU A 57 -11.74 -21.13 13.40
C GLU A 57 -10.28 -21.39 12.97
N ILE A 58 -9.52 -20.35 12.63
CA ILE A 58 -8.10 -20.51 12.23
C ILE A 58 -7.18 -20.81 13.43
N THR A 59 -7.56 -20.41 14.64
CA THR A 59 -6.72 -20.57 15.84
C THR A 59 -7.04 -21.83 16.65
N LYS A 60 -8.19 -22.48 16.41
CA LYS A 60 -8.69 -23.65 17.17
C LYS A 60 -7.65 -24.75 17.43
N ASN A 61 -6.73 -24.98 16.48
CA ASN A 61 -5.74 -26.05 16.56
C ASN A 61 -4.32 -25.55 16.94
N LYS A 62 -4.17 -24.28 17.32
CA LYS A 62 -2.86 -23.70 17.66
C LYS A 62 -2.52 -24.00 19.12
N LYS A 63 -1.29 -24.49 19.36
CA LYS A 63 -0.79 -24.89 20.69
C LYS A 63 -0.55 -23.73 21.69
N LYS A 64 -0.73 -22.46 21.29
CA LYS A 64 -0.45 -21.27 22.12
C LYS A 64 -1.73 -20.81 22.84
N LEU A 65 -1.60 -20.51 24.14
CA LEU A 65 -2.72 -20.23 25.07
C LEU A 65 -3.57 -18.99 24.74
N THR A 66 -3.04 -18.02 24.00
CA THR A 66 -3.84 -16.86 23.54
C THR A 66 -3.25 -16.32 22.24
N GLN A 67 -4.11 -16.13 21.24
CA GLN A 67 -3.81 -15.47 19.99
C GLN A 67 -4.25 -14.02 20.07
N VAL A 68 -3.33 -13.11 19.73
CA VAL A 68 -3.51 -11.67 19.82
C VAL A 68 -3.53 -11.08 18.41
N PHE A 69 -4.59 -10.34 18.13
CA PHE A 69 -4.82 -9.70 16.85
C PHE A 69 -5.12 -8.22 17.04
N TYR A 70 -4.53 -7.38 16.20
CA TYR A 70 -4.81 -5.96 16.14
C TYR A 70 -5.40 -5.63 14.76
N VAL A 71 -6.54 -4.95 14.74
CA VAL A 71 -7.32 -4.68 13.53
C VAL A 71 -7.37 -3.18 13.31
N SER A 72 -6.84 -2.71 12.18
CA SER A 72 -6.96 -1.30 11.83
C SER A 72 -8.38 -0.93 11.40
N GLU A 73 -8.62 0.37 11.28
CA GLU A 73 -9.73 0.91 10.51
C GLU A 73 -9.60 0.54 9.03
N ILE A 74 -10.72 0.64 8.32
CA ILE A 74 -10.77 0.53 6.86
C ILE A 74 -10.18 1.79 6.26
N PHE A 75 -9.22 1.61 5.36
CA PHE A 75 -8.53 2.63 4.60
C PHE A 75 -8.52 2.18 3.13
N ASP A 76 -8.94 3.04 2.20
CA ASP A 76 -8.95 2.74 0.75
C ASP A 76 -9.45 1.31 0.43
N SER A 77 -10.61 0.96 0.98
CA SER A 77 -11.32 -0.33 0.76
C SER A 77 -10.64 -1.58 1.32
N HIS A 78 -9.67 -1.46 2.22
CA HIS A 78 -9.08 -2.59 2.93
C HIS A 78 -8.83 -2.26 4.40
N PHE A 79 -8.56 -3.27 5.21
CA PHE A 79 -8.09 -3.11 6.57
C PHE A 79 -6.90 -4.03 6.83
N TYR A 80 -6.08 -3.68 7.81
CA TYR A 80 -4.94 -4.46 8.23
C TYR A 80 -5.29 -5.29 9.46
N LEU A 81 -4.91 -6.56 9.43
CA LEU A 81 -4.99 -7.48 10.55
C LEU A 81 -3.58 -7.91 10.93
N TYR A 82 -3.05 -7.36 12.02
CA TYR A 82 -1.78 -7.78 12.58
C TYR A 82 -1.98 -8.95 13.55
N TRP A 83 -1.44 -10.12 13.20
CA TRP A 83 -1.37 -11.30 14.06
C TRP A 83 -0.03 -11.34 14.79
N GLU A 84 -0.04 -10.91 16.05
CA GLU A 84 1.18 -10.72 16.84
C GLU A 84 1.95 -12.03 17.02
N ASN A 85 1.27 -13.13 17.33
CA ASN A 85 1.91 -14.42 17.61
C ASN A 85 2.63 -15.03 16.39
N GLN A 86 2.22 -14.64 15.18
CA GLN A 86 2.84 -15.06 13.91
C GLN A 86 3.75 -13.98 13.31
N LYS A 87 3.78 -12.77 13.89
CA LYS A 87 4.49 -11.62 13.33
C LYS A 87 4.13 -11.36 11.86
N THR A 88 2.84 -11.45 11.54
CA THR A 88 2.33 -11.26 10.17
C THR A 88 1.21 -10.24 10.13
N ILE A 89 1.16 -9.47 9.05
CA ILE A 89 0.04 -8.56 8.75
C ILE A 89 -0.70 -9.11 7.54
N HIS A 90 -2.01 -9.20 7.63
CA HIS A 90 -2.89 -9.52 6.50
C HIS A 90 -3.55 -8.23 6.02
N ILE A 91 -3.62 -8.05 4.71
CA ILE A 91 -4.32 -6.96 4.04
C ILE A 91 -5.63 -7.55 3.51
N LEU A 92 -6.74 -7.18 4.13
CA LEU A 92 -8.04 -7.81 3.91
C LEU A 92 -9.04 -6.78 3.39
N GLN A 93 -9.88 -7.17 2.44
CA GLN A 93 -11.03 -6.37 2.04
C GLN A 93 -12.17 -6.60 3.05
N PRO A 94 -12.88 -5.55 3.50
CA PRO A 94 -14.06 -5.73 4.32
C PRO A 94 -15.14 -6.45 3.50
N ILE A 95 -15.77 -7.44 4.09
CA ILE A 95 -16.91 -8.12 3.49
C ILE A 95 -18.10 -7.17 3.52
N GLU A 96 -18.48 -6.65 2.35
CA GLU A 96 -19.65 -5.79 2.15
C GLU A 96 -20.80 -6.50 1.43
N ASN A 97 -20.51 -7.62 0.75
CA ASN A 97 -21.47 -8.45 0.05
C ASN A 97 -21.94 -9.62 0.92
N GLU A 98 -23.22 -9.97 0.84
CA GLU A 98 -23.84 -11.10 1.54
C GLU A 98 -23.31 -12.48 1.09
N SER A 99 -22.68 -12.58 -0.08
CA SER A 99 -22.14 -13.86 -0.60
C SER A 99 -20.94 -14.39 0.18
N GLU A 100 -20.12 -13.51 0.74
CA GLU A 100 -18.96 -13.88 1.56
C GLU A 100 -19.36 -13.89 3.04
N THR A 101 -19.03 -14.98 3.74
CA THR A 101 -19.54 -15.22 5.10
C THR A 101 -18.44 -15.43 6.14
N ASN A 102 -17.17 -15.35 5.74
CA ASN A 102 -16.02 -15.50 6.63
C ASN A 102 -14.73 -14.99 5.98
N TYR A 103 -13.72 -14.72 6.80
CA TYR A 103 -12.37 -14.33 6.37
C TYR A 103 -11.37 -15.50 6.37
N THR A 104 -11.82 -16.73 6.62
CA THR A 104 -10.94 -17.88 6.92
C THR A 104 -10.00 -18.16 5.75
N ASP A 105 -10.52 -18.14 4.52
CA ASP A 105 -9.72 -18.42 3.32
C ASP A 105 -8.78 -17.27 2.99
N SER A 106 -9.23 -16.01 3.06
CA SER A 106 -8.39 -14.83 2.83
C SER A 106 -7.20 -14.76 3.79
N ILE A 107 -7.36 -15.28 5.02
CA ILE A 107 -6.29 -15.32 6.02
C ILE A 107 -5.37 -16.53 5.83
N ARG A 108 -5.92 -17.72 5.53
CA ARG A 108 -5.12 -18.96 5.37
C ARG A 108 -4.37 -19.02 4.05
N PHE A 109 -4.97 -18.49 2.99
CA PHE A 109 -4.47 -18.56 1.62
C PHE A 109 -4.42 -17.16 1.01
N PRO A 110 -3.57 -16.26 1.55
CA PRO A 110 -3.42 -14.92 1.02
C PRO A 110 -2.93 -14.98 -0.44
N THR A 111 -3.53 -14.18 -1.30
CA THR A 111 -3.13 -14.03 -2.71
C THR A 111 -2.20 -12.83 -2.89
N GLY A 112 -1.14 -12.98 -3.69
CA GLY A 112 -0.21 -11.88 -3.98
C GLY A 112 0.42 -11.26 -2.73
N SER A 113 0.34 -9.92 -2.62
CA SER A 113 0.89 -9.12 -1.51
C SER A 113 -0.04 -8.95 -0.31
N SER A 114 -1.12 -9.73 -0.22
CA SER A 114 -2.12 -9.64 0.87
C SER A 114 -1.61 -10.16 2.23
N ARG A 115 -0.35 -10.58 2.32
CA ARG A 115 0.33 -10.92 3.58
C ARG A 115 1.75 -10.37 3.62
N ILE A 116 2.09 -9.75 4.73
CA ILE A 116 3.42 -9.24 5.05
C ILE A 116 3.98 -10.05 6.21
N GLU A 117 5.12 -10.71 6.00
CA GLU A 117 5.88 -11.35 7.06
C GLU A 117 6.93 -10.37 7.59
N ILE A 118 6.81 -9.96 8.86
CA ILE A 118 7.57 -8.83 9.43
C ILE A 118 9.10 -9.04 9.39
N ASN A 119 9.56 -10.30 9.40
CA ASN A 119 10.99 -10.59 9.42
C ASN A 119 11.58 -10.90 8.04
N GLU A 120 10.73 -11.22 7.05
CA GLU A 120 11.19 -11.74 5.75
C GLU A 120 10.97 -10.72 4.62
N ASN A 121 9.87 -9.98 4.67
CA ASN A 121 9.44 -9.11 3.57
C ASN A 121 9.86 -7.65 3.76
N VAL A 122 10.69 -7.34 4.77
CA VAL A 122 10.89 -5.96 5.25
C VAL A 122 12.33 -5.52 5.05
N VAL A 123 12.52 -4.57 4.15
CA VAL A 123 13.83 -4.00 3.81
C VAL A 123 14.03 -2.62 4.46
N PRO A 124 15.29 -2.25 4.76
CA PRO A 124 15.60 -0.99 5.42
C PRO A 124 15.44 0.25 4.52
N SER A 125 15.57 0.11 3.20
CA SER A 125 15.51 1.23 2.25
C SER A 125 14.39 1.09 1.21
N LEU A 126 13.95 2.21 0.61
CA LEU A 126 13.00 2.20 -0.49
C LEU A 126 13.65 1.69 -1.79
N GLU A 127 14.95 1.92 -1.99
CA GLU A 127 15.66 1.43 -3.18
C GLU A 127 15.63 -0.11 -3.25
N GLU A 128 15.77 -0.79 -2.11
CA GLU A 128 15.70 -2.26 -2.03
C GLU A 128 14.32 -2.83 -2.35
N VAL A 129 13.25 -2.04 -2.20
CA VAL A 129 11.92 -2.46 -2.64
C VAL A 129 11.89 -2.54 -4.16
N GLY A 130 12.46 -1.55 -4.86
CA GLY A 130 12.52 -1.50 -6.31
C GLY A 130 11.15 -1.73 -6.96
N SER A 131 11.07 -2.72 -7.85
CA SER A 131 9.81 -3.16 -8.48
C SER A 131 9.21 -4.43 -7.83
N SER A 132 9.69 -4.82 -6.65
CA SER A 132 9.20 -6.01 -5.96
C SER A 132 7.77 -5.81 -5.49
N THR A 133 6.92 -6.80 -5.72
CA THR A 133 5.55 -6.84 -5.21
C THR A 133 5.47 -7.46 -3.81
N PHE A 134 6.58 -8.00 -3.29
CA PHE A 134 6.61 -8.75 -2.03
C PHE A 134 7.38 -8.04 -0.93
N LEU A 135 8.37 -7.21 -1.29
CA LEU A 135 9.16 -6.46 -0.33
C LEU A 135 8.45 -5.16 0.04
N ILE A 136 8.57 -4.79 1.30
CA ILE A 136 8.06 -3.52 1.81
C ILE A 136 9.14 -2.78 2.58
N HIS A 137 9.07 -1.47 2.52
CA HIS A 137 9.96 -0.61 3.28
C HIS A 137 9.54 -0.55 4.75
N ARG A 138 10.53 -0.57 5.65
CA ARG A 138 10.31 -0.55 7.11
C ARG A 138 9.43 0.59 7.60
N ASN A 139 9.53 1.79 7.04
CA ASN A 139 8.67 2.90 7.49
C ASN A 139 7.20 2.64 7.15
N PHE A 140 6.92 1.99 6.01
CA PHE A 140 5.57 1.61 5.64
C PHE A 140 5.02 0.54 6.60
N LEU A 141 5.82 -0.48 6.93
CA LEU A 141 5.47 -1.45 7.96
C LEU A 141 5.10 -0.77 9.29
N ASN A 142 5.95 0.15 9.75
CA ASN A 142 5.75 0.83 11.03
C ASN A 142 4.44 1.62 11.05
N SER A 143 4.10 2.29 9.94
CA SER A 143 2.82 2.98 9.76
C SER A 143 1.63 2.01 9.88
N ILE A 144 1.72 0.82 9.26
CA ILE A 144 0.67 -0.20 9.39
C ILE A 144 0.54 -0.69 10.82
N LEU A 145 1.65 -1.00 11.50
CA LEU A 145 1.63 -1.45 12.89
C LEU A 145 1.04 -0.40 13.83
N GLU A 146 1.32 0.88 13.59
CA GLU A 146 0.73 1.98 14.35
C GLU A 146 -0.79 2.04 14.14
N LYS A 147 -1.26 1.94 12.89
CA LYS A 147 -2.69 1.88 12.56
C LYS A 147 -3.39 0.70 13.25
N CYS A 148 -2.79 -0.49 13.21
CA CYS A 148 -3.34 -1.66 13.89
C CYS A 148 -3.42 -1.46 15.41
N ARG A 149 -2.36 -0.94 16.04
CA ARG A 149 -2.30 -0.72 17.50
C ARG A 149 -3.31 0.31 18.01
N LYS A 150 -3.67 1.29 17.18
CA LYS A 150 -4.70 2.29 17.50
C LYS A 150 -6.13 1.77 17.26
N GLY A 151 -6.28 0.65 16.55
CA GLY A 151 -7.56 0.05 16.23
C GLY A 151 -8.06 -0.94 17.28
N ILE A 152 -8.71 -2.01 16.81
CA ILE A 152 -9.41 -2.98 17.67
C ILE A 152 -8.50 -4.15 18.03
N LEU A 153 -8.46 -4.48 19.32
CA LEU A 153 -7.73 -5.62 19.85
C LEU A 153 -8.66 -6.82 20.06
N ILE A 154 -8.33 -7.96 19.43
CA ILE A 154 -9.04 -9.23 19.59
C ILE A 154 -8.09 -10.24 20.23
N ARG A 155 -8.54 -10.90 21.31
CA ARG A 155 -7.83 -11.98 21.99
C ARG A 155 -8.67 -13.25 21.94
N ILE A 156 -8.08 -14.34 21.46
CA ILE A 156 -8.73 -15.65 21.28
C ILE A 156 -7.93 -16.74 21.97
#